data_AF-A0A932QUV9-F1
#
_entry.id   AF-A0A932QUV9-F1
#
_cell.length_a   1.000
_cell.length_b   1.000
_cell.length_c   1.000
_cell.angle_alpha   90.00
_cell.angle_beta   90.00
_cell.angle_gamma   90.00
#
_symmetry.space_group_name_H-M   'P 1'
#
loop_
_entity.id
_entity.type
_entity.pdbx_description
1 polymer ?
#
loop_
_entity_poly.entity_id
_entity_poly.type
_entity_poly.pdbx_seq_one_letter_code
_entity_poly.pdbx_strand_id
1 'polypeptide(L)'
;MKTVKTRDWNMIYWFVVFVLLFIPLTHSFFIDLKKLIKSVITYGEYKSLFNNLALENKQLSGKVKYYKTHSGIKNLIKERLNKVEDGELIIKFTDKGKNNS
;
A
#
# COMPACT_ATOMS: atom_id res chain seq x y z
N MET A 1 -34.79 63.23 6.28
CA MET A 1 -34.96 61.83 5.80
C MET A 1 -33.71 61.43 5.01
N LYS A 2 -32.68 60.87 5.67
CA LYS A 2 -31.40 60.46 5.03
C LYS A 2 -30.62 59.40 5.85
N THR A 3 -31.31 58.56 6.61
CA THR A 3 -30.67 57.58 7.52
C THR A 3 -30.46 56.20 6.89
N VAL A 4 -30.87 55.97 5.64
CA VAL A 4 -30.87 54.64 5.03
C VAL A 4 -29.48 54.22 4.51
N LYS A 5 -28.62 55.17 4.12
CA LYS A 5 -27.38 54.85 3.37
C LYS A 5 -26.24 54.29 4.24
N THR A 6 -26.21 54.58 5.55
CA THR A 6 -25.11 54.16 6.45
C THR A 6 -25.23 52.71 6.93
N ARG A 7 -26.44 52.14 6.94
CA ARG A 7 -26.69 50.77 7.40
C ARG A 7 -26.07 49.71 6.49
N ASP A 8 -26.08 49.96 5.18
CA ASP A 8 -25.59 49.01 4.17
C ASP A 8 -24.05 48.94 4.15
N TRP A 9 -23.38 50.07 4.35
CA TRP A 9 -21.91 50.12 4.45
C TRP A 9 -21.37 49.38 5.67
N ASN A 10 -22.09 49.44 6.80
CA ASN A 10 -21.71 48.71 8.00
C ASN A 10 -21.83 47.18 7.79
N MET A 11 -22.88 46.71 7.12
CA MET A 11 -23.02 45.28 6.78
C MET A 11 -21.91 44.80 5.84
N ILE A 12 -21.56 45.58 4.82
CA ILE A 12 -20.47 45.24 3.89
C ILE A 12 -19.14 45.18 4.64
N TYR A 13 -18.87 46.13 5.53
CA TYR A 13 -17.66 46.12 6.35
C TYR A 13 -17.56 44.85 7.21
N TRP A 14 -18.63 44.50 7.94
CA TRP A 14 -18.66 43.28 8.75
C TRP A 14 -18.54 42.01 7.90
N PHE A 15 -19.11 41.99 6.70
CA PHE A 15 -18.95 40.88 5.76
C PHE A 15 -17.49 40.70 5.33
N VAL A 16 -16.80 41.79 4.97
CA VAL A 16 -15.38 41.76 4.59
C VAL A 16 -14.52 41.29 5.76
N VAL A 17 -14.75 41.80 6.98
CA VAL A 17 -14.03 41.37 8.19
C VAL A 17 -14.26 39.88 8.46
N PHE A 18 -15.48 39.39 8.30
CA PHE A 18 -15.80 37.99 8.51
C PHE A 18 -15.10 37.08 7.50
N VAL A 19 -15.09 37.46 6.22
CA VAL A 19 -14.35 36.74 5.17
C VAL A 19 -12.85 36.73 5.47
N LEU A 20 -12.29 37.86 5.91
CA LEU A 20 -10.85 37.98 6.18
C LEU A 20 -10.42 37.10 7.36
N LEU A 21 -11.27 36.95 8.37
CA LEU A 21 -11.05 36.03 9.51
C LEU A 21 -11.27 34.55 9.12
N PHE A 22 -12.10 34.27 8.12
CA PHE A 22 -12.37 32.89 7.68
C PHE A 22 -11.24 32.30 6.83
N ILE A 23 -10.43 33.13 6.16
CA ILE A 23 -9.29 32.70 5.34
C ILE A 23 -8.27 31.86 6.15
N PRO A 24 -7.75 32.30 7.32
CA PRO A 24 -6.81 31.49 8.09
C PRO A 24 -7.46 30.23 8.69
N LEU A 25 -8.74 30.29 9.07
CA LEU A 25 -9.52 29.16 9.58
C LEU A 25 -9.67 28.05 8.55
N THR A 26 -10.07 28.42 7.32
CA THR A 26 -10.20 27.47 6.21
C THR A 26 -8.85 26.90 5.82
N HIS A 27 -7.81 27.73 5.75
CA HIS A 27 -6.45 27.28 5.42
C HIS A 27 -5.95 26.20 6.39
N SER A 28 -6.09 26.40 7.71
CA SER A 28 -5.74 25.38 8.71
C SER A 28 -6.57 24.12 8.58
N PHE A 29 -7.89 24.26 8.39
CA PHE A 29 -8.80 23.14 8.20
C PHE A 29 -8.44 22.27 6.98
N PHE A 30 -8.09 22.89 5.85
CA PHE A 30 -7.67 22.16 4.65
C PHE A 30 -6.33 21.44 4.81
N ILE A 31 -5.38 22.00 5.57
CA ILE A 31 -4.10 21.33 5.86
C ILE A 31 -4.33 20.06 6.68
N ASP A 32 -5.15 20.15 7.72
CA ASP A 32 -5.42 19.01 8.60
C ASP A 32 -6.24 17.94 7.90
N LEU A 33 -7.19 18.34 7.05
CA LEU A 33 -7.93 17.40 6.20
C LEU A 33 -7.01 16.65 5.23
N LYS A 34 -6.06 17.35 4.58
CA LYS A 34 -5.06 16.71 3.70
C LYS A 34 -4.19 15.72 4.46
N LYS A 35 -3.74 16.07 5.67
CA LYS A 35 -2.95 15.16 6.52
C LYS A 35 -3.74 13.91 6.89
N LEU A 36 -5.02 14.07 7.24
CA LEU A 36 -5.90 12.96 7.60
C LEU A 36 -6.10 12.01 6.42
N ILE A 37 -6.41 12.54 5.24
CA ILE A 37 -6.55 11.73 4.02
C ILE A 37 -5.26 10.97 3.71
N LYS A 38 -4.10 11.65 3.79
CA LYS A 38 -2.80 11.00 3.57
C LYS A 38 -2.56 9.87 4.57
N SER A 39 -2.84 10.11 5.85
CA SER A 39 -2.69 9.10 6.90
C SER A 39 -3.57 7.87 6.67
N VAL A 40 -4.81 8.05 6.20
CA VAL A 40 -5.72 6.94 5.90
C VAL A 40 -5.21 6.11 4.72
N ILE A 41 -4.73 6.76 3.65
CA ILE A 41 -4.15 6.07 2.49
C ILE A 41 -2.92 5.26 2.92
N THR A 42 -1.99 5.90 3.63
CA THR A 42 -0.75 5.24 4.08
C THR A 42 -1.06 4.08 5.03
N TYR A 43 -2.07 4.18 5.89
CA TYR A 43 -2.52 3.06 6.71
C TYR A 43 -3.02 1.87 5.88
N GLY A 44 -3.76 2.12 4.80
CA GLY A 44 -4.18 1.08 3.86
C GLY A 44 -3.00 0.37 3.19
N GLU A 45 -2.01 1.13 2.74
CA GLU A 45 -0.78 0.60 2.14
C GLU A 45 0.01 -0.25 3.14
N TYR A 46 0.22 0.24 4.37
CA TYR A 46 0.91 -0.51 5.42
C TYR A 46 0.17 -1.80 5.79
N LYS A 47 -1.16 -1.77 5.84
CA LYS A 47 -1.97 -2.97 6.10
C LYS A 47 -1.82 -4.00 4.99
N SER A 48 -1.80 -3.56 3.74
CA SER A 48 -1.56 -4.44 2.58
C SER A 48 -0.16 -5.07 2.63
N LEU A 49 0.87 -4.25 2.87
CA LEU A 49 2.24 -4.72 3.03
C LEU A 49 2.34 -5.73 4.18
N PHE A 50 1.77 -5.44 5.33
CA PHE A 50 1.79 -6.34 6.48
C PHE A 50 1.15 -7.69 6.17
N ASN A 51 -0.01 -7.71 5.48
CA ASN A 51 -0.66 -8.94 5.07
C ASN A 51 0.20 -9.76 4.08
N ASN A 52 0.86 -9.09 3.14
CA ASN A 52 1.76 -9.74 2.20
C ASN A 52 2.97 -10.35 2.91
N LEU A 53 3.61 -9.62 3.82
CA LEU A 53 4.71 -10.15 4.63
C LEU A 53 4.24 -11.32 5.51
N ALA A 54 3.05 -11.26 6.10
CA ALA A 54 2.50 -12.35 6.90
C ALA A 54 2.26 -13.62 6.06
N LEU A 55 1.74 -13.46 4.84
CA LEU A 55 1.57 -14.55 3.88
C LEU A 55 2.91 -15.15 3.46
N GLU A 56 3.87 -14.31 3.09
CA GLU A 56 5.20 -14.73 2.68
C GLU A 56 5.92 -15.47 3.80
N ASN A 57 5.86 -14.97 5.03
CA ASN A 57 6.43 -15.63 6.20
C ASN A 57 5.75 -16.97 6.48
N LYS A 58 4.43 -17.08 6.34
CA LYS A 58 3.71 -18.35 6.46
C LYS A 58 4.16 -19.37 5.41
N GLN A 59 4.34 -18.94 4.15
CA GLN A 59 4.85 -19.79 3.08
C GLN A 59 6.30 -20.22 3.36
N LEU A 60 7.17 -19.31 3.78
CA LEU A 60 8.55 -19.59 4.13
C LEU A 60 8.62 -20.58 5.30
N SER A 61 7.84 -20.36 6.35
CA SER A 61 7.72 -21.27 7.50
C SER A 61 7.23 -22.66 7.08
N GLY A 62 6.29 -22.74 6.12
CA GLY A 62 5.83 -24.00 5.54
C GLY A 62 6.96 -24.73 4.80
N LYS A 63 7.71 -24.02 3.96
CA LYS A 63 8.88 -24.56 3.25
C LYS A 63 9.97 -25.03 4.21
N VAL A 64 10.30 -24.24 5.23
CA VAL A 64 11.28 -24.61 6.27
C VAL A 64 10.82 -25.88 7.00
N LYS A 65 9.55 -25.97 7.37
CA LYS A 65 9.00 -27.17 8.01
C LYS A 65 9.06 -28.37 7.08
N TYR A 66 8.73 -28.20 5.80
CA TYR A 66 8.85 -29.24 4.78
C TYR A 66 10.30 -29.74 4.64
N TYR A 67 11.27 -28.85 4.53
CA TYR A 67 12.68 -29.21 4.44
C TYR A 67 13.29 -29.75 5.73
N LYS A 68 12.60 -29.67 6.87
CA LYS A 68 12.96 -30.41 8.09
C LYS A 68 12.49 -31.87 8.07
N THR A 69 11.58 -32.24 7.17
CA THR A 69 11.12 -33.63 7.03
C THR A 69 12.06 -34.44 6.15
N HIS A 70 12.11 -35.76 6.37
CA HIS A 70 12.97 -36.67 5.61
C HIS A 70 12.67 -36.66 4.10
N SER A 71 11.39 -36.60 3.70
CA SER A 71 10.98 -36.43 2.30
C SER A 71 11.39 -35.09 1.71
N GLY A 72 11.31 -34.00 2.48
CA GLY A 72 11.71 -32.68 2.01
C GLY A 72 13.21 -32.56 1.78
N ILE A 73 14.02 -33.14 2.67
CA ILE A 73 15.48 -33.25 2.48
C ILE A 73 15.80 -34.12 1.27
N LYS A 74 15.14 -35.28 1.12
CA LYS A 74 15.30 -36.17 -0.04
C LYS A 74 15.03 -35.44 -1.35
N ASN A 75 13.93 -34.68 -1.45
CA ASN A 75 13.62 -33.89 -2.64
C ASN A 75 14.61 -32.76 -2.90
N LEU A 76 15.06 -32.05 -1.85
CA LEU A 76 16.06 -30.98 -1.99
C LEU A 76 17.41 -31.53 -2.48
N ILE A 77 17.79 -32.72 -1.99
CA ILE A 77 18.97 -33.46 -2.45
C ILE A 77 18.81 -33.91 -3.91
N LYS A 78 17.65 -34.47 -4.30
CA LYS A 78 17.35 -34.84 -5.70
C LYS A 78 17.44 -33.62 -6.64
N GLU A 79 16.88 -32.49 -6.25
CA GLU A 79 16.86 -31.24 -7.03
C GLU A 79 18.26 -30.61 -7.14
N ARG A 80 19.05 -30.56 -6.05
CA ARG A 80 20.41 -30.00 -6.02
C ARG A 80 21.43 -30.87 -6.76
N LEU A 81 21.32 -32.20 -6.65
CA LEU A 81 22.30 -33.13 -7.23
C LEU A 81 21.91 -33.61 -8.63
N ASN A 82 20.75 -33.19 -9.18
CA ASN A 82 20.16 -33.76 -10.39
C ASN A 82 20.18 -35.30 -10.37
N LYS A 83 20.10 -35.89 -9.17
CA LYS A 83 20.18 -37.33 -8.98
C LYS A 83 18.78 -37.88 -8.92
N VAL A 84 18.47 -38.68 -9.92
CA VAL A 84 17.20 -39.37 -10.11
C VAL A 84 17.35 -40.77 -9.53
N GLU A 85 16.37 -41.25 -8.77
CA GLU A 85 16.34 -42.67 -8.37
C GLU A 85 16.06 -43.53 -9.61
N ASP A 86 16.59 -44.77 -9.64
CA ASP A 86 16.41 -45.69 -10.75
C ASP A 86 14.90 -45.87 -11.05
N GLY A 87 14.47 -45.37 -12.22
CA GLY A 87 13.08 -45.42 -12.68
C GLY A 87 12.34 -44.08 -12.76
N GLU A 88 12.89 -42.96 -12.28
CA GLU A 88 12.29 -41.62 -12.43
C GLU A 88 12.90 -40.87 -13.65
N LEU A 89 12.11 -40.01 -14.32
CA LEU A 89 12.52 -39.18 -15.46
C LEU A 89 12.42 -37.69 -15.08
N ILE A 90 13.54 -36.96 -15.09
CA ILE A 90 13.51 -35.48 -15.00
C ILE A 90 13.18 -34.91 -16.38
N ILE A 91 11.98 -34.35 -16.55
CA ILE A 91 11.62 -33.60 -17.74
C ILE A 91 11.93 -32.12 -17.48
N LYS A 92 13.07 -31.66 -17.98
CA LYS A 92 13.43 -30.24 -17.96
C LYS A 92 12.88 -29.57 -19.21
N PHE A 93 11.76 -28.85 -19.08
CA PHE A 93 11.25 -28.02 -20.17
C PHE A 93 12.16 -26.80 -20.33
N THR A 94 13.02 -26.83 -21.35
CA THR A 94 13.70 -25.63 -21.83
C THR A 94 12.71 -24.89 -22.73
N ASP A 95 12.27 -23.71 -22.31
CA ASP A 95 11.47 -22.84 -23.15
C ASP A 95 12.40 -22.15 -24.16
N LYS A 96 12.60 -22.77 -25.33
CA LYS A 96 13.27 -22.17 -26.50
C LYS A 96 12.26 -21.27 -27.23
N GLY A 97 11.69 -20.30 -26.52
CA GLY A 97 10.50 -19.59 -26.97
C GLY A 97 10.41 -18.13 -26.53
N LYS A 98 11.54 -17.42 -26.39
CA LYS A 98 11.52 -15.95 -26.29
C LYS A 98 12.74 -15.27 -26.94
N ASN A 99 13.07 -15.71 -28.15
CA ASN A 99 13.51 -14.76 -29.17
C ASN A 99 12.25 -14.38 -29.93
N ASN A 100 11.79 -13.14 -29.79
CA ASN A 100 11.30 -12.33 -30.91
C ASN A 100 10.88 -10.95 -30.40
N SER A 101 11.56 -9.96 -31.01
CA SER A 101 11.23 -8.55 -31.16
C SER A 101 11.47 -7.61 -29.99
#